data_AF-A0ABD3M7Z3-F1
#
_entry.id   AF-A0ABD3M7Z3-F1
#
_cell.length_a   1.000
_cell.length_b   1.000
_cell.length_c   1.000
_cell.angle_alpha   90.00
_cell.angle_beta   90.00
_cell.angle_gamma   90.00
#
_symmetry.space_group_name_H-M   'P 1'
#
loop_
_entity.id
_entity.type
_entity.pdbx_description
1 polymer ?
#
loop_
_entity_poly.entity_id
_entity_poly.type
_entity_poly.pdbx_seq_one_letter_code
_entity_poly.pdbx_strand_id
1 'polypeptide(L)'
;MSSSSSSSSSSSGRQMSCQDSGSRVNEVEARLDKEIQQLVIDIWRVGDPDKPQVKFGELFDDGDVQQHYEGLAATLKAAKKRGIVTYQSPILLKGAHDKVMVHLVDTSPIKTHDENLEELKKSGADAKLNISQS
;
A
#
# COMPACT_ATOMS: atom_id res chain seq x y z
N MET A 1 -10.89 5.35 -48.83
CA MET A 1 -10.63 6.78 -48.66
C MET A 1 -10.87 7.13 -47.21
N SER A 2 -9.81 7.40 -46.45
CA SER A 2 -9.94 8.01 -45.12
C SER A 2 -10.50 9.41 -45.29
N SER A 3 -11.46 9.80 -44.45
CA SER A 3 -11.83 11.20 -44.29
C SER A 3 -12.06 11.49 -42.82
N SER A 4 -11.09 12.23 -42.29
CA SER A 4 -11.12 12.93 -41.01
C SER A 4 -12.27 13.94 -40.96
N SER A 5 -12.83 14.14 -39.78
CA SER A 5 -13.31 15.44 -39.27
C SER A 5 -13.87 15.25 -37.86
N SER A 6 -13.85 16.20 -36.95
CA SER A 6 -12.94 17.29 -36.61
C SER A 6 -13.44 17.78 -35.25
N SER A 7 -12.52 18.33 -34.45
CA SER A 7 -12.72 18.87 -33.10
C SER A 7 -13.95 19.76 -32.91
N SER A 8 -14.52 19.74 -31.70
CA SER A 8 -14.24 20.77 -30.68
C SER A 8 -15.31 20.74 -29.61
N SER A 9 -14.93 20.41 -28.37
CA SER A 9 -15.70 20.87 -27.21
C SER A 9 -14.82 21.80 -26.40
N SER A 10 -15.24 23.06 -26.41
CA SER A 10 -14.74 24.17 -25.61
C SER A 10 -14.96 23.88 -24.13
N SER A 11 -13.96 24.14 -23.29
CA SER A 11 -14.17 24.34 -21.86
C SER A 11 -13.19 25.36 -21.31
N SER A 12 -13.63 26.61 -21.34
CA SER A 12 -13.08 27.70 -20.53
C SER A 12 -13.39 27.43 -19.05
N GLY A 13 -12.38 27.46 -18.17
CA GLY A 13 -12.68 27.44 -16.74
C GLY A 13 -11.50 27.26 -15.80
N ARG A 14 -11.10 28.39 -15.19
CA ARG A 14 -10.52 28.56 -13.84
C ARG A 14 -9.01 28.34 -13.66
N GLN A 15 -8.36 29.45 -13.27
CA GLN A 15 -7.13 29.48 -12.48
C GLN A 15 -7.34 28.69 -11.18
N MET A 16 -6.39 27.81 -10.86
CA MET A 16 -6.20 27.27 -9.53
C MET A 16 -4.70 27.12 -9.26
N SER A 17 -4.36 27.46 -8.03
CA SER A 17 -3.07 27.73 -7.43
C SER A 17 -2.04 26.59 -7.50
N CYS A 18 -0.76 26.98 -7.50
CA CYS A 18 0.40 26.22 -7.03
C CYS A 18 0.16 24.75 -6.66
N GLN A 19 0.57 23.83 -7.53
CA GLN A 19 0.73 22.42 -7.18
C GLN A 19 2.18 22.03 -7.41
N ASP A 20 2.92 22.19 -6.33
CA ASP A 20 3.88 21.22 -5.81
C ASP A 20 4.62 20.38 -6.86
N SER A 21 5.84 20.83 -7.17
CA SER A 21 6.85 20.04 -7.84
C SER A 21 7.34 18.95 -6.87
N GLY A 22 6.67 17.79 -6.87
CA GLY A 22 6.93 16.74 -5.90
C GLY A 22 6.64 15.33 -6.40
N SER A 23 7.65 14.72 -7.02
CA SER A 23 7.88 13.28 -7.10
C SER A 23 7.06 12.45 -8.10
N ARG A 24 7.83 11.70 -8.90
CA ARG A 24 7.35 10.68 -9.84
C ARG A 24 6.66 9.57 -9.05
N VAL A 25 5.34 9.67 -8.88
CA VAL A 25 4.54 8.61 -8.28
C VAL A 25 4.82 7.31 -9.03
N ASN A 26 5.36 6.30 -8.34
CA ASN A 26 5.54 4.98 -8.91
C ASN A 26 4.15 4.43 -9.23
N GLU A 27 3.73 4.48 -10.49
CA GLU A 27 2.45 3.93 -10.96
C GLU A 27 2.24 2.47 -10.49
N VAL A 28 3.34 1.73 -10.33
CA VAL A 28 3.35 0.36 -9.80
C VAL A 28 2.84 0.30 -8.35
N GLU A 29 3.26 1.22 -7.49
CA GLU A 29 2.84 1.23 -6.08
C GLU A 29 1.37 1.58 -5.94
N ALA A 30 0.85 2.48 -6.77
CA ALA A 30 -0.57 2.85 -6.76
C ALA A 30 -1.48 1.68 -7.17
N ARG A 31 -1.01 0.75 -8.01
CA ARG A 31 -1.73 -0.48 -8.36
C ARG A 31 -1.75 -1.45 -7.19
N LEU A 32 -0.58 -1.67 -6.57
CA LEU A 32 -0.41 -2.52 -5.40
C LEU A 32 -1.21 -2.03 -4.19
N ASP A 33 -1.33 -0.71 -4.01
CA ASP A 33 -2.12 -0.13 -2.94
C ASP A 33 -3.57 -0.62 -2.98
N LYS A 34 -4.19 -0.61 -4.17
CA LYS A 34 -5.55 -1.11 -4.39
C LYS A 34 -5.67 -2.60 -4.07
N GLU A 35 -4.66 -3.40 -4.41
CA GLU A 35 -4.64 -4.82 -4.05
C GLU A 35 -4.59 -5.02 -2.54
N ILE A 36 -3.75 -4.26 -1.82
CA ILE A 36 -3.62 -4.33 -0.36
C ILE A 36 -4.94 -3.94 0.32
N GLN A 37 -5.66 -2.93 -0.20
CA GLN A 37 -6.99 -2.56 0.29
C GLN A 37 -7.97 -3.74 0.20
N GLN A 38 -8.01 -4.39 -0.97
CA GLN A 38 -8.88 -5.53 -1.22
C GLN A 38 -8.53 -6.72 -0.31
N LEU A 39 -7.24 -6.90 0.00
CA LEU A 39 -6.76 -8.03 0.80
C LEU A 39 -7.38 -8.05 2.19
N VAL A 40 -7.60 -6.88 2.80
CA VAL A 40 -8.27 -6.78 4.10
C VAL A 40 -9.68 -7.39 4.03
N ILE A 41 -10.42 -7.08 2.97
CA ILE A 41 -11.78 -7.56 2.77
C ILE A 41 -11.77 -9.09 2.58
N ASP A 42 -10.85 -9.61 1.76
CA ASP A 42 -10.73 -11.04 1.53
C ASP A 42 -10.31 -11.82 2.78
N ILE A 43 -9.47 -11.22 3.65
CA ILE A 43 -9.12 -11.81 4.95
C ILE A 43 -10.38 -12.02 5.81
N TRP A 44 -11.28 -11.04 5.86
CA TRP A 44 -12.55 -11.18 6.60
C TRP A 44 -13.57 -12.09 5.91
N ARG A 45 -13.53 -12.16 4.57
CA ARG A 45 -14.45 -12.96 3.76
C ARG A 45 -14.11 -14.45 3.80
N VAL A 46 -12.83 -14.77 3.66
CA VAL A 46 -12.29 -16.14 3.62
C VAL A 46 -11.97 -16.65 5.03
N GLY A 47 -11.47 -15.76 5.91
CA GLY A 47 -11.10 -16.10 7.28
C GLY A 47 -12.25 -16.07 8.28
N ASP A 48 -11.90 -15.81 9.54
CA ASP A 48 -12.87 -15.77 10.63
C ASP A 48 -13.68 -14.45 10.63
N PRO A 49 -15.02 -14.48 10.77
CA PRO A 49 -15.82 -13.27 10.91
C PRO A 49 -15.66 -12.60 12.28
N ASP A 50 -15.20 -13.35 13.28
CA ASP A 50 -15.03 -12.87 14.66
C ASP A 50 -13.62 -12.31 14.91
N LYS A 51 -12.64 -12.72 14.09
CA LYS A 51 -11.23 -12.38 14.31
C LYS A 51 -10.57 -11.94 13.00
N PRO A 52 -9.78 -10.85 13.00
CA PRO A 52 -9.04 -10.37 11.83
C PRO A 52 -7.82 -11.24 11.52
N GLN A 53 -8.03 -12.52 11.23
CA GLN A 53 -6.98 -13.48 10.93
C GLN A 53 -7.44 -14.52 9.92
N VAL A 54 -6.53 -15.00 9.10
CA VAL A 54 -6.79 -16.06 8.13
C VAL A 54 -5.54 -16.88 7.88
N LYS A 55 -5.71 -18.15 7.50
CA LYS A 55 -4.58 -18.99 7.09
C LYS A 55 -4.14 -18.62 5.68
N PHE A 56 -2.83 -18.57 5.46
CA PHE A 56 -2.26 -18.34 4.13
C PHE A 56 -2.76 -19.38 3.12
N GLY A 57 -2.87 -20.64 3.55
CA GLY A 57 -3.40 -21.72 2.72
C GLY A 57 -4.78 -21.42 2.16
N GLU A 58 -5.70 -20.92 3.00
CA GLU A 58 -7.08 -20.68 2.59
C GLU A 58 -7.21 -19.51 1.62
N LEU A 59 -6.53 -18.39 1.89
CA LEU A 59 -6.47 -17.31 0.90
C LEU A 59 -5.84 -17.77 -0.42
N PHE A 60 -4.80 -18.60 -0.36
CA PHE A 60 -4.14 -19.08 -1.57
C PHE A 60 -4.96 -20.12 -2.33
N ASP A 61 -5.79 -20.92 -1.65
CA ASP A 61 -6.68 -21.90 -2.30
C ASP A 61 -7.94 -21.25 -2.88
N ASP A 62 -8.31 -20.05 -2.40
CA ASP A 62 -9.49 -19.32 -2.84
C ASP A 62 -9.41 -18.88 -4.31
N GLY A 63 -10.40 -19.31 -5.10
CA GLY A 63 -10.41 -19.07 -6.54
C GLY A 63 -10.55 -17.58 -6.91
N ASP A 64 -11.29 -16.79 -6.12
CA ASP A 64 -11.47 -15.37 -6.37
C ASP A 64 -10.19 -14.59 -6.04
N VAL A 65 -9.53 -14.92 -4.94
CA VAL A 65 -8.24 -14.33 -4.55
C VAL A 65 -7.16 -14.65 -5.59
N GLN A 66 -7.08 -15.90 -6.05
CA GLN A 66 -6.15 -16.30 -7.11
C GLN A 66 -6.36 -15.54 -8.43
N GLN A 67 -7.59 -15.13 -8.74
CA GLN A 67 -7.90 -14.35 -9.94
C GLN A 67 -7.77 -12.83 -9.74
N HIS A 68 -7.95 -12.33 -8.51
CA HIS A 68 -7.83 -10.91 -8.19
C HIS A 68 -6.38 -10.44 -8.12
N TYR A 69 -5.49 -11.25 -7.56
CA TYR A 69 -4.09 -10.88 -7.33
C TYR A 69 -3.16 -11.55 -8.34
N GLU A 70 -2.26 -10.78 -8.94
CA GLU A 70 -1.20 -11.37 -9.78
C GLU A 70 -0.27 -12.27 -8.96
N GLY A 71 -0.12 -11.96 -7.67
CA GLY A 71 0.60 -12.83 -6.73
C GLY A 71 0.28 -12.50 -5.28
N LEU A 72 -0.60 -13.29 -4.66
CA LEU A 72 -1.00 -13.12 -3.26
C LEU A 72 0.19 -12.94 -2.31
N ALA A 73 1.26 -13.72 -2.49
CA ALA A 73 2.48 -13.62 -1.68
C ALA A 73 3.20 -12.26 -1.85
N ALA A 74 3.16 -11.65 -3.04
CA ALA A 74 3.71 -10.33 -3.29
C ALA A 74 2.89 -9.24 -2.59
N THR A 75 1.56 -9.32 -2.72
CA THR A 75 0.62 -8.40 -2.05
C THR A 75 0.77 -8.46 -0.53
N LEU A 76 0.81 -9.67 0.05
CA LEU A 76 1.04 -9.88 1.49
C LEU A 76 2.38 -9.30 1.95
N LYS A 77 3.44 -9.47 1.16
CA LYS A 77 4.77 -8.91 1.47
C LYS A 77 4.74 -7.38 1.49
N ALA A 78 4.06 -6.76 0.53
CA ALA A 78 3.90 -5.30 0.48
C ALA A 78 3.06 -4.79 1.66
N ALA A 79 1.93 -5.45 1.94
CA ALA A 79 1.07 -5.17 3.09
C ALA A 79 1.84 -5.28 4.42
N LYS A 80 2.66 -6.32 4.60
CA LYS A 80 3.49 -6.50 5.80
C LYS A 80 4.54 -5.41 5.95
N LYS A 81 5.18 -4.99 4.86
CA LYS A 81 6.18 -3.90 4.89
C LYS A 81 5.56 -2.57 5.34
N ARG A 82 4.28 -2.35 5.04
CA ARG A 82 3.49 -1.18 5.46
C ARG A 82 2.87 -1.33 6.85
N GLY A 83 2.98 -2.50 7.48
CA GLY A 83 2.36 -2.76 8.77
C GLY A 83 0.85 -2.99 8.72
N ILE A 84 0.30 -3.40 7.57
CA ILE A 84 -1.14 -3.75 7.42
C ILE A 84 -1.41 -5.16 7.97
N VAL A 85 -0.49 -6.10 7.74
CA VAL A 85 -0.59 -7.50 8.18
C VAL A 85 0.70 -7.96 8.84
N THR A 86 0.61 -8.99 9.67
CA THR A 86 1.77 -9.61 10.32
C THR A 86 1.66 -11.13 10.33
N TYR A 87 2.80 -11.78 10.23
CA TYR A 87 2.95 -13.24 10.25
C TYR A 87 4.39 -13.59 10.64
N GLN A 88 4.56 -14.76 11.27
CA GLN A 88 5.82 -15.17 11.90
C GLN A 88 6.97 -15.38 10.89
N SER A 89 6.65 -15.85 9.68
CA SER A 89 7.65 -16.12 8.64
C SER A 89 8.06 -14.85 7.86
N PRO A 90 9.26 -14.77 7.28
CA PRO A 90 9.65 -13.67 6.40
C PRO A 90 9.08 -13.82 4.98
N ILE A 91 8.92 -15.07 4.51
CA ILE A 91 8.40 -15.43 3.19
C ILE A 91 7.27 -16.46 3.34
N LEU A 92 6.32 -16.45 2.39
CA LEU A 92 5.21 -17.40 2.31
C LEU A 92 5.33 -18.16 1.00
N LEU A 93 5.35 -19.49 1.08
CA LEU A 93 5.41 -20.40 -0.08
C LEU A 93 4.26 -21.38 0.02
N LYS A 94 3.55 -21.60 -1.09
CA LYS A 94 2.45 -22.58 -1.13
C LYS A 94 2.96 -23.97 -0.76
N GLY A 95 2.18 -24.70 0.03
CA GLY A 95 2.53 -26.00 0.58
C GLY A 95 3.31 -25.91 1.89
N ALA A 96 4.45 -25.22 1.91
CA ALA A 96 5.29 -25.12 3.11
C ALA A 96 4.68 -24.21 4.20
N HIS A 97 4.08 -23.09 3.79
CA HIS A 97 3.54 -22.08 4.71
C HIS A 97 2.01 -22.02 4.73
N ASP A 98 1.35 -23.05 4.21
CA ASP A 98 -0.12 -23.13 4.14
C ASP A 98 -0.77 -22.99 5.53
N LYS A 99 -0.11 -23.53 6.56
CA LYS A 99 -0.53 -23.47 7.97
C LYS A 99 -0.18 -22.16 8.69
N VAL A 100 0.45 -21.21 8.01
CA VAL A 100 0.81 -19.92 8.63
C VAL A 100 -0.43 -19.06 8.78
N MET A 101 -0.65 -18.59 10.01
CA MET A 101 -1.71 -17.63 10.32
C MET A 101 -1.23 -16.21 9.98
N VAL A 102 -2.03 -15.50 9.19
CA VAL A 102 -1.85 -14.08 8.88
C VAL A 102 -2.80 -13.30 9.77
N HIS A 103 -2.26 -12.37 10.55
CA HIS A 103 -3.04 -11.48 11.40
C HIS A 103 -3.08 -10.09 10.78
N LEU A 104 -4.27 -9.49 10.72
CA LEU A 104 -4.41 -8.08 10.35
C LEU A 104 -3.87 -7.22 11.49
N VAL A 105 -2.96 -6.30 11.17
CA VAL A 105 -2.39 -5.34 12.12
C VAL A 105 -3.18 -4.05 12.11
N ASP A 106 -3.47 -3.52 10.91
CA ASP A 106 -4.23 -2.29 10.77
C ASP A 106 -5.68 -2.61 10.43
N THR A 107 -6.55 -2.57 11.46
CA THR A 107 -8.01 -2.60 11.30
C THR A 107 -8.60 -1.19 11.23
N SER A 108 -7.75 -0.16 11.17
CA SER A 108 -8.18 1.22 11.07
C SER A 108 -8.91 1.44 9.74
N PRO A 109 -9.99 2.24 9.68
CA PRO A 109 -10.55 2.62 8.40
C PRO A 109 -9.44 3.30 7.61
N ILE A 110 -9.16 2.79 6.42
CA ILE A 110 -8.07 3.29 5.58
C ILE A 110 -8.32 4.77 5.35
N LYS A 111 -7.63 5.61 6.12
CA LYS A 111 -7.39 6.99 5.73
C LYS A 111 -6.25 6.89 4.76
N THR A 112 -6.50 7.22 3.49
CA THR A 112 -5.48 7.58 2.52
C THR A 112 -4.44 8.43 3.26
N HIS A 113 -3.31 7.82 3.59
CA HIS A 113 -2.28 8.46 4.40
C HIS A 113 -1.41 9.23 3.42
N ASP A 114 -1.85 10.45 3.14
CA ASP A 114 -0.94 11.52 2.81
C ASP A 114 0.00 11.71 4.02
N GLU A 115 1.30 11.76 3.75
CA GLU A 115 2.39 12.23 4.63
C GLU A 115 3.04 11.28 5.66
N ASN A 116 4.17 10.72 5.20
CA ASN A 116 5.51 11.03 5.70
C ASN A 116 5.73 11.01 7.23
N LEU A 117 6.23 9.89 7.76
CA LEU A 117 6.74 9.83 9.14
C LEU A 117 8.03 9.03 9.32
N GLU A 118 9.00 9.10 8.39
CA GLU A 118 10.35 8.54 8.63
C GLU A 118 11.52 9.39 8.11
N GLU A 119 11.39 10.73 8.01
CA GLU A 119 12.53 11.63 7.69
C GLU A 119 13.00 12.54 8.85
N LEU A 120 12.65 12.23 10.11
CA LEU A 120 13.06 13.08 11.26
C LEU A 120 14.01 12.40 12.27
N LYS A 121 14.58 11.22 11.99
CA LYS A 121 15.45 10.52 12.97
C LYS A 121 16.89 10.23 12.54
N LYS A 122 17.43 10.88 11.51
CA LYS A 122 18.87 10.74 11.19
C LYS A 122 19.54 12.03 10.70
N SER A 123 20.06 12.81 11.64
CA SER A 123 21.46 13.23 11.62
C SER A 123 21.86 13.87 12.95
N GLY A 124 22.64 13.17 13.76
CA GLY A 124 23.47 13.79 14.79
C GLY A 124 24.88 14.02 14.25
N ALA A 125 25.50 15.16 14.60
CA ALA A 125 26.92 15.33 14.94
C ALA A 125 27.34 16.84 14.88
N ASP A 126 27.64 17.38 16.07
CA ASP A 126 28.69 18.35 16.43
C ASP A 126 29.06 19.59 15.57
N ALA A 127 28.95 20.78 16.16
CA ALA A 127 30.03 21.78 16.21
C ALA A 127 29.81 22.81 17.34
N LYS A 128 30.94 23.17 17.96
CA LYS A 128 31.14 23.89 19.23
C LYS A 128 31.31 25.40 18.96
N LEU A 129 31.09 26.23 20.01
CA LEU A 129 31.56 27.63 20.20
C LEU A 129 30.70 28.71 19.48
N ASN A 130 30.32 29.85 20.09
CA ASN A 130 31.16 30.76 20.85
C ASN A 130 30.34 31.78 21.70
N ILE A 131 30.74 31.90 22.98
CA ILE A 131 30.99 33.14 23.76
C ILE A 131 29.88 34.20 23.90
N SER A 132 29.38 34.31 25.15
CA SER A 132 28.87 35.55 25.76
C SER A 132 30.00 36.57 25.93
N GLN A 133 29.84 37.74 25.33
CA GLN A 133 30.31 39.08 25.76
C GLN A 133 29.39 40.09 25.04
N SER A 134 28.84 41.15 25.63
CA SER A 134 29.23 41.98 26.77
C SER A 134 27.99 42.58 27.44
#